data_AF-A0A1X6X0Q0-F1
#
_entry.id   AF-A0A1X6X0Q0-F1
#
_cell.length_a   1.000
_cell.length_b   1.000
_cell.length_c   1.000
_cell.angle_alpha   90.00
_cell.angle_beta   90.00
_cell.angle_gamma   90.00
#
_symmetry.space_group_name_H-M   'P 1'
#
loop_
_entity.id
_entity.type
_entity.pdbx_description
1 polymer ?
#
loop_
_entity_poly.entity_id
_entity_poly.type
_entity_poly.pdbx_seq_one_letter_code
_entity_poly.pdbx_strand_id
1 'polypeptide(L)'
;MINTTNDPSTPPTQRSIGELVASIKDELVDVVHTEVDIAKKEFTSLGTKAGVIAACAAAVLFLLLSAWVMLLFAAASGLQALGLPAWASFLIVAGVFLLLAAIAGLIAFSFVKKLKAPEVTIETAKGAITAVQGKRHTAPVSYDDTFEELYGKQVSARTASTPTPGAKDEKAPTEDERVGSVRA
;
A
#
# COMPACT_ATOMS: atom_id res chain seq x y z
N MET A 1 44.02 13.42 0.85
CA MET A 1 45.17 13.52 -0.08
C MET A 1 44.59 13.41 -1.49
N ILE A 2 44.66 14.49 -2.26
CA ILE A 2 44.07 14.61 -3.61
C ILE A 2 45.17 14.17 -4.58
N ASN A 3 44.95 13.11 -5.36
CA ASN A 3 45.96 12.62 -6.31
C ASN A 3 45.83 13.39 -7.63
N THR A 4 46.58 14.49 -7.76
CA THR A 4 46.76 15.25 -9.00
C THR A 4 47.93 14.67 -9.77
N THR A 5 47.67 13.84 -10.78
CA THR A 5 48.66 13.44 -11.79
C THR A 5 48.07 13.60 -13.19
N ASN A 6 47.95 14.85 -13.64
CA ASN A 6 47.80 15.15 -15.07
C ASN A 6 49.22 15.23 -15.67
N ASP A 7 49.68 14.13 -16.26
CA ASP A 7 50.89 14.09 -17.09
C ASP A 7 50.52 14.51 -18.54
N PRO A 8 51.10 15.59 -19.09
CA PRO A 8 50.80 16.07 -20.44
C PRO A 8 51.37 15.19 -21.59
N SER A 9 52.04 14.08 -21.28
CA SER A 9 52.78 13.27 -22.27
C SER A 9 52.02 12.04 -22.78
N THR A 10 50.79 11.80 -22.30
CA THR A 10 49.94 10.73 -22.83
C THR A 10 48.98 11.32 -23.86
N PRO A 11 48.97 10.87 -25.13
CA PRO A 11 48.00 11.35 -26.11
C PRO A 11 46.59 11.13 -25.55
N PRO A 12 45.64 12.07 -25.73
CA PRO A 12 44.29 11.92 -25.23
C PRO A 12 43.72 10.64 -25.82
N THR A 13 43.73 9.57 -25.03
CA THR A 13 43.15 8.31 -25.42
C THR A 13 41.66 8.59 -25.42
N GLN A 14 41.11 8.88 -26.60
CA GLN A 14 39.67 9.05 -26.77
C GLN A 14 39.05 7.75 -26.28
N ARG A 15 38.54 7.74 -25.04
CA ARG A 15 37.83 6.58 -24.49
C ARG A 15 36.78 6.18 -25.52
N SER A 16 36.79 4.91 -25.89
CA SER A 16 35.81 4.44 -26.86
C SER A 16 34.41 4.59 -26.25
N ILE A 17 33.39 4.75 -27.08
CA ILE A 17 31.98 4.79 -26.64
C ILE A 17 31.64 3.52 -25.84
N GLY A 18 32.27 2.39 -26.15
CA GLY A 18 32.14 1.15 -25.39
C GLY A 18 32.69 1.25 -23.97
N GLU A 19 33.76 2.02 -23.77
CA GLU A 19 34.39 2.26 -22.47
C GLU A 19 33.58 3.22 -21.60
N LEU A 20 32.93 4.25 -22.19
CA LEU A 20 32.00 5.14 -21.48
C LEU A 20 30.72 4.40 -21.04
N VAL A 21 30.17 3.56 -21.91
CA VAL A 21 28.98 2.77 -21.57
C VAL A 21 29.32 1.72 -20.51
N ALA A 22 30.52 1.13 -20.55
CA ALA A 22 30.99 0.24 -19.49
C ALA A 22 31.11 0.98 -18.15
N SER A 23 31.72 2.17 -18.11
CA SER A 23 31.87 2.92 -16.85
C SER A 23 30.54 3.36 -16.24
N ILE A 24 29.57 3.77 -17.05
CA ILE A 24 28.22 4.15 -16.55
C ILE A 24 27.48 2.94 -15.98
N LYS A 25 27.65 1.75 -16.59
CA LYS A 25 27.05 0.51 -16.06
C LYS A 25 27.65 0.14 -14.70
N ASP A 26 28.96 0.25 -14.57
CA ASP A 26 29.65 -0.04 -13.31
C ASP A 26 29.20 0.94 -12.21
N GLU A 27 29.05 2.23 -12.51
CA GLU A 27 28.51 3.23 -11.57
C GLU A 27 27.06 2.92 -11.15
N LEU A 28 26.20 2.49 -12.08
CA LEU A 28 24.82 2.09 -11.76
C LEU A 28 24.77 0.85 -10.86
N VAL A 29 25.65 -0.12 -11.09
CA VAL A 29 25.75 -1.33 -10.25
C VAL A 29 26.26 -0.96 -8.85
N ASP A 30 27.21 -0.03 -8.74
CA ASP A 30 27.76 0.44 -7.47
C ASP A 30 26.72 1.18 -6.61
N VAL A 31 25.88 2.01 -7.23
CA VAL A 31 24.76 2.69 -6.53
C VAL A 31 23.76 1.68 -5.99
N VAL A 32 23.39 0.66 -6.77
CA VAL A 32 22.45 -0.38 -6.30
C VAL A 32 23.04 -1.15 -5.12
N HIS A 33 24.32 -1.52 -5.17
CA HIS A 33 24.99 -2.19 -4.05
C HIS A 33 25.03 -1.31 -2.80
N THR A 34 25.31 -0.02 -2.97
CA THR A 34 25.31 0.95 -1.87
C THR A 34 23.93 1.06 -1.21
N GLU A 35 22.86 1.18 -2.01
CA GLU A 35 21.49 1.26 -1.49
C GLU A 35 21.08 -0.02 -0.75
N VAL A 36 21.46 -1.18 -1.29
CA VAL A 36 21.24 -2.48 -0.64
C VAL A 36 22.01 -2.58 0.67
N ASP A 37 23.25 -2.10 0.74
CA ASP A 37 24.05 -2.13 1.96
C ASP A 37 23.49 -1.21 3.04
N ILE A 38 22.95 -0.05 2.65
CA ILE A 38 22.24 0.86 3.57
C ILE A 38 20.95 0.18 4.07
N ALA A 39 20.11 -0.33 3.16
CA ALA A 39 18.87 -1.02 3.50
C ALA A 39 19.13 -2.23 4.42
N LYS A 40 20.21 -2.98 4.18
CA LYS A 40 20.61 -4.12 5.01
C LYS A 40 21.02 -3.68 6.41
N LYS A 41 21.76 -2.58 6.55
CA LYS A 41 22.14 -2.01 7.87
C LYS A 41 20.90 -1.54 8.64
N GLU A 42 19.98 -0.85 7.98
CA GLU A 42 18.73 -0.41 8.59
C GLU A 42 17.87 -1.60 9.02
N PHE A 43 17.73 -2.61 8.16
CA PHE A 43 16.97 -3.82 8.47
C PHE A 43 17.59 -4.60 9.64
N THR A 44 18.92 -4.72 9.68
CA THR A 44 19.62 -5.41 10.78
C THR A 44 19.46 -4.64 12.10
N SER A 45 19.57 -3.31 12.06
CA SER A 45 19.34 -2.44 13.23
C SER A 45 17.90 -2.57 13.75
N LEU A 46 16.93 -2.59 12.83
CA LEU A 46 15.53 -2.75 13.15
C LEU A 46 15.24 -4.15 13.72
N GLY A 47 15.79 -5.19 13.10
CA GLY A 47 15.65 -6.58 13.54
C GLY A 47 16.25 -6.80 14.94
N THR A 48 17.39 -6.20 15.23
CA THR A 48 18.01 -6.29 16.57
C THR A 48 17.14 -5.60 17.63
N LYS A 49 16.67 -4.37 17.36
CA LYS A 49 15.79 -3.63 18.29
C LYS A 49 14.46 -4.34 18.49
N ALA A 50 13.83 -4.78 17.41
CA ALA A 50 12.58 -5.55 17.45
C ALA A 50 12.77 -6.88 18.19
N GLY A 51 13.93 -7.54 18.00
CA GLY A 51 14.29 -8.78 18.69
C GLY A 51 14.39 -8.59 20.20
N VAL A 52 15.04 -7.51 20.67
CA VAL A 52 15.09 -7.18 22.10
C VAL A 52 13.70 -6.89 22.66
N ILE A 53 12.88 -6.11 21.97
CA ILE A 53 11.51 -5.80 22.39
C ILE A 53 10.68 -7.09 22.46
N ALA A 54 10.78 -7.96 21.46
CA ALA A 54 10.08 -9.23 21.42
C ALA A 54 10.54 -10.16 22.57
N ALA A 55 11.85 -10.22 22.84
CA ALA A 55 12.39 -11.00 23.96
C ALA A 55 11.90 -10.48 25.31
N CYS A 56 11.92 -9.16 25.53
CA CYS A 56 11.37 -8.55 26.74
C CYS A 56 9.86 -8.79 26.86
N ALA A 57 9.10 -8.63 25.78
CA ALA A 57 7.66 -8.91 25.77
C ALA A 57 7.37 -10.38 26.10
N ALA A 58 8.14 -11.32 25.53
CA ALA A 58 8.03 -12.74 25.85
C ALA A 58 8.35 -13.03 27.32
N ALA A 59 9.40 -12.42 27.87
CA ALA A 59 9.76 -12.55 29.27
C ALA A 59 8.66 -12.01 30.20
N VAL A 60 8.12 -10.83 29.89
CA VAL A 60 7.00 -10.24 30.64
C VAL A 60 5.77 -11.14 30.58
N LEU A 61 5.40 -11.63 29.39
CA LEU A 61 4.26 -12.52 29.23
C LEU A 61 4.45 -13.83 30.01
N PHE A 62 5.65 -14.41 29.98
CA PHE A 62 5.99 -15.61 30.74
C PHE A 62 5.89 -15.37 32.26
N LEU A 63 6.41 -14.23 32.75
CA LEU A 63 6.34 -13.87 34.16
C LEU A 63 4.91 -13.59 34.61
N LEU A 64 4.10 -12.90 33.80
CA LEU A 64 2.68 -12.68 34.09
C LEU A 64 1.91 -13.99 34.13
N LEU A 65 2.15 -14.89 33.19
CA LEU A 65 1.53 -16.22 33.18
C LEU A 65 1.94 -17.05 34.41
N SER A 66 3.23 -16.99 34.78
CA SER A 66 3.74 -17.68 35.97
C SER A 66 3.14 -17.11 37.27
N ALA A 67 3.08 -15.78 37.39
CA ALA A 67 2.46 -15.09 38.52
C ALA A 67 0.96 -15.39 38.62
N TRP A 68 0.27 -15.49 37.49
CA TRP A 68 -1.13 -15.88 37.43
C TRP A 68 -1.36 -17.28 38.01
N VAL A 69 -0.56 -18.28 37.62
CA VAL A 69 -0.65 -19.63 38.18
C VAL A 69 -0.38 -19.62 39.69
N MET A 70 0.60 -18.84 40.15
CA MET A 70 0.88 -18.69 41.58
C MET A 70 -0.28 -18.02 42.34
N LEU A 71 -0.95 -17.04 41.75
CA LEU A 71 -2.14 -16.41 42.32
C LEU A 71 -3.30 -17.40 42.45
N LEU A 72 -3.53 -18.27 41.46
CA LEU A 72 -4.54 -19.32 41.54
C LEU A 72 -4.25 -20.29 42.69
N PHE A 73 -2.99 -20.69 42.83
CA PHE A 73 -2.55 -21.56 43.92
C PHE A 73 -2.70 -20.88 45.29
N ALA A 74 -2.34 -19.60 45.38
CA ALA A 74 -2.51 -18.79 46.59
C ALA A 74 -3.99 -18.63 46.96
N ALA A 75 -4.87 -18.39 45.99
CA ALA A 75 -6.31 -18.30 46.21
C ALA A 75 -6.89 -19.62 46.74
N ALA A 76 -6.53 -20.74 46.13
CA ALA A 76 -6.97 -22.07 46.58
C ALA A 76 -6.42 -22.40 47.98
N SER A 77 -5.15 -22.10 48.23
CA SER A 77 -4.53 -22.31 49.56
C SER A 77 -5.15 -21.41 50.63
N GLY A 78 -5.49 -20.18 50.28
CA GLY A 78 -6.24 -19.26 51.16
C GLY A 78 -7.61 -19.82 51.51
N LEU A 79 -8.32 -20.42 50.54
CA LEU A 79 -9.61 -21.06 50.78
C LEU A 79 -9.49 -22.34 51.63
N GLN A 80 -8.40 -23.09 51.47
CA GLN A 80 -8.07 -24.22 52.34
C GLN A 80 -7.84 -23.76 53.80
N ALA A 81 -7.25 -22.59 54.02
CA ALA A 81 -7.06 -22.04 55.37
C ALA A 81 -8.38 -21.72 56.10
N LEU A 82 -9.51 -21.64 55.39
CA LEU A 82 -10.85 -21.52 55.98
C LEU A 82 -11.42 -22.87 56.47
N GLY A 83 -10.67 -23.96 56.37
CA GLY A 83 -11.08 -25.30 56.81
C GLY A 83 -11.68 -26.16 55.70
N LEU A 84 -11.65 -25.72 54.44
CA LEU A 84 -12.06 -26.54 53.30
C LEU A 84 -10.98 -27.60 52.99
N PRO A 85 -11.38 -28.81 52.56
CA PRO A 85 -10.41 -29.78 52.06
C PRO A 85 -9.76 -29.28 50.77
N ALA A 86 -8.47 -29.57 50.60
CA ALA A 86 -7.66 -29.05 49.48
C ALA A 86 -8.35 -29.20 48.13
N TRP A 87 -8.88 -30.40 47.83
CA TRP A 87 -9.55 -30.68 46.55
C TRP A 87 -10.75 -29.76 46.28
N ALA A 88 -11.55 -29.42 47.29
CA ALA A 88 -12.72 -28.56 47.13
C ALA A 88 -12.30 -27.11 46.85
N SER A 89 -11.25 -26.63 47.52
CA SER A 89 -10.71 -25.29 47.31
C SER A 89 -10.25 -25.06 45.87
N PHE A 90 -9.49 -26.00 45.31
CA PHE A 90 -9.05 -25.92 43.91
C PHE A 90 -10.22 -26.00 42.93
N LEU A 91 -11.22 -26.84 43.19
CA LEU A 91 -12.42 -26.93 42.34
C LEU A 91 -13.27 -25.66 42.36
N ILE A 92 -13.41 -25.00 43.51
CA ILE A 92 -14.17 -23.75 43.60
C ILE A 92 -13.48 -22.65 42.78
N VAL A 93 -12.16 -22.48 42.95
CA VAL A 93 -11.39 -21.50 42.18
C VAL A 93 -11.49 -21.82 40.68
N ALA A 94 -11.30 -23.08 40.28
CA ALA A 94 -11.45 -23.51 38.89
C ALA A 94 -12.87 -23.25 38.34
N GLY A 95 -13.91 -23.53 39.13
CA GLY A 95 -15.30 -23.29 38.76
C GLY A 95 -15.61 -21.81 38.53
N VAL A 96 -15.09 -20.92 39.39
CA VAL A 96 -15.21 -19.46 39.21
C VAL A 96 -14.56 -19.03 37.89
N PHE A 97 -13.36 -19.53 37.59
CA PHE A 97 -12.68 -19.19 36.33
C PHE A 97 -13.37 -19.76 35.10
N LEU A 98 -13.93 -20.96 35.15
CA LEU A 98 -14.73 -21.52 34.07
C LEU A 98 -16.00 -20.71 33.82
N LEU A 99 -16.65 -20.23 34.88
CA LEU A 99 -17.83 -19.38 34.77
C LEU A 99 -17.50 -18.03 34.12
N LEU A 100 -16.40 -17.39 34.55
CA LEU A 100 -15.89 -16.16 33.93
C LEU A 100 -15.50 -16.39 32.46
N ALA A 101 -14.84 -17.51 32.16
CA ALA A 101 -14.45 -17.87 30.79
C ALA A 101 -15.69 -18.11 29.90
N ALA A 102 -16.74 -18.75 30.42
CA ALA A 102 -17.99 -18.93 29.70
C ALA A 102 -18.65 -17.59 29.37
N ILE A 103 -18.73 -16.67 30.34
CA ILE A 103 -19.29 -15.32 30.14
C ILE A 103 -18.47 -14.54 29.10
N ALA A 104 -17.13 -14.50 29.27
CA ALA A 104 -16.25 -13.83 28.33
C ALA A 104 -16.32 -14.44 26.92
N GLY A 105 -16.39 -15.76 26.82
CA GLY A 105 -16.56 -16.49 25.56
C GLY A 105 -17.88 -16.16 24.87
N LEU A 106 -18.99 -16.07 25.62
CA LEU A 106 -20.29 -15.67 25.08
C LEU A 106 -20.28 -14.22 24.58
N ILE A 107 -19.61 -13.31 25.30
CA ILE A 107 -19.41 -11.92 24.86
C ILE A 107 -18.58 -11.90 23.57
N ALA A 108 -17.42 -12.56 23.56
CA ALA A 108 -16.55 -12.63 22.39
C ALA A 108 -17.29 -13.21 21.17
N PHE A 109 -18.04 -14.30 21.35
CA PHE A 109 -18.85 -14.90 20.30
C PHE A 109 -19.93 -13.94 19.78
N SER A 110 -20.57 -13.19 20.67
CA SER A 110 -21.56 -12.18 20.29
C SER A 110 -20.94 -11.02 19.50
N PHE A 111 -19.71 -10.63 19.81
CA PHE A 111 -18.96 -9.63 19.06
C PHE A 111 -18.56 -10.15 17.69
N VAL A 112 -17.98 -11.36 17.61
CA VAL A 112 -17.58 -11.98 16.33
C VAL A 112 -18.77 -12.15 15.39
N LYS A 113 -19.94 -12.54 15.91
CA LYS A 113 -21.18 -12.63 15.11
C LYS A 113 -21.64 -11.30 14.51
N LYS A 114 -21.30 -10.18 15.14
CA LYS A 114 -21.66 -8.84 14.66
C LYS A 114 -20.64 -8.30 13.64
N LEU A 115 -19.45 -8.89 13.57
CA LEU A 115 -18.46 -8.54 12.56
C LEU A 115 -18.88 -9.19 11.23
N LYS A 116 -19.51 -8.40 10.35
CA LYS A 116 -19.64 -8.78 8.94
C LYS A 116 -18.24 -8.86 8.35
N ALA A 117 -17.88 -10.01 7.79
CA ALA A 117 -16.63 -10.17 7.10
C ALA A 117 -16.56 -9.19 5.91
N PRO A 118 -15.45 -8.46 5.69
CA PRO A 118 -15.34 -7.56 4.55
C PRO A 118 -15.29 -8.38 3.25
N GLU A 119 -16.41 -8.42 2.53
CA GLU A 119 -16.57 -9.23 1.31
C GLU A 119 -15.52 -8.84 0.25
N VAL A 120 -15.28 -7.54 0.07
CA VAL A 120 -14.32 -6.99 -0.90
C VAL A 120 -12.88 -7.42 -0.58
N THR A 121 -12.48 -7.43 0.69
CA THR A 121 -11.13 -7.85 1.10
C THR A 121 -10.93 -9.36 0.90
N ILE A 122 -11.97 -10.17 1.14
CA ILE A 122 -11.90 -11.62 0.95
C ILE A 122 -11.85 -11.96 -0.55
N GLU A 123 -12.63 -11.29 -1.40
CA GLU A 123 -12.57 -11.49 -2.85
C GLU A 123 -11.21 -11.07 -3.42
N THR A 124 -10.67 -9.93 -2.98
CA THR A 124 -9.36 -9.45 -3.42
C THR A 124 -8.25 -10.40 -2.98
N ALA A 125 -8.30 -10.90 -1.74
CA ALA A 125 -7.35 -11.89 -1.24
C ALA A 125 -7.45 -13.22 -2.00
N LYS A 126 -8.66 -13.70 -2.30
CA LYS A 126 -8.87 -14.90 -3.13
C LYS A 126 -8.38 -14.70 -4.55
N GLY A 127 -8.61 -13.52 -5.15
CA GLY A 127 -8.12 -13.15 -6.47
C GLY A 127 -6.59 -13.14 -6.52
N ALA A 128 -5.93 -12.59 -5.49
CA ALA A 128 -4.48 -12.61 -5.37
C ALA A 128 -3.92 -14.04 -5.25
N ILE A 129 -4.54 -14.89 -4.44
CA ILE A 129 -4.15 -16.31 -4.31
C ILE A 129 -4.36 -17.05 -5.63
N THR A 130 -5.47 -16.81 -6.33
CA THR A 130 -5.81 -17.43 -7.61
C THR A 130 -4.86 -16.97 -8.73
N ALA A 131 -4.45 -15.71 -8.72
CA ALA A 131 -3.49 -15.13 -9.65
C ALA A 131 -2.07 -15.69 -9.44
N VAL A 132 -1.69 -15.96 -8.19
CA VAL A 132 -0.43 -16.65 -7.84
C VAL A 132 -0.48 -18.14 -8.18
N GLN A 133 -1.66 -18.77 -8.10
CA GLN A 133 -1.89 -20.17 -8.51
C GLN A 133 -2.04 -20.36 -10.03
N GLY A 134 -1.85 -19.31 -10.84
CA GLY A 134 -1.77 -19.42 -12.29
C GLY A 134 -3.11 -19.59 -13.02
N LYS A 135 -4.26 -19.53 -12.34
CA LYS A 135 -5.57 -19.47 -12.99
C LYS A 135 -5.91 -18.03 -13.37
N ARG A 136 -5.18 -17.47 -14.33
CA ARG A 136 -5.54 -16.18 -14.93
C ARG A 136 -6.68 -16.40 -15.92
N HIS A 137 -7.87 -15.85 -15.65
CA HIS A 137 -8.80 -15.55 -16.72
C HIS A 137 -8.20 -14.39 -17.51
N THR A 138 -7.58 -14.70 -18.65
CA THR A 138 -7.31 -13.70 -19.68
C THR A 138 -8.67 -13.33 -20.30
N ALA A 139 -9.35 -12.36 -19.71
CA ALA A 139 -10.28 -11.57 -20.50
C ALA A 139 -9.40 -10.66 -21.38
N PRO A 140 -9.39 -10.83 -22.72
CA PRO A 140 -8.71 -9.88 -23.57
C PRO A 140 -9.42 -8.53 -23.39
N VAL A 141 -8.68 -7.53 -22.91
CA VAL A 141 -9.15 -6.14 -22.95
C VAL A 141 -9.28 -5.80 -24.43
N SER A 142 -10.51 -5.77 -24.92
CA SER A 142 -10.82 -5.31 -26.28
C SER A 142 -10.70 -3.79 -26.27
N TYR A 143 -9.60 -3.28 -26.84
CA TYR A 143 -9.33 -1.84 -26.92
C TYR A 143 -10.32 -1.10 -27.84
N ASP A 144 -11.02 -1.82 -28.73
CA ASP A 144 -12.00 -1.26 -29.65
C ASP A 144 -13.14 -0.53 -28.92
N ASP A 145 -13.68 -1.12 -27.84
CA ASP A 145 -14.84 -0.54 -27.14
C ASP A 145 -14.46 0.73 -26.34
N THR A 146 -13.25 0.78 -25.77
CA THR A 146 -12.78 1.93 -24.98
C THR A 146 -12.29 3.10 -25.83
N PHE A 147 -11.87 2.85 -27.07
CA PHE A 147 -11.34 3.88 -27.95
C PHE A 147 -12.47 4.75 -28.55
N GLU A 148 -13.57 4.12 -28.96
CA GLU A 148 -14.81 4.79 -29.38
C GLU A 148 -15.37 5.72 -28.29
N GLU A 149 -15.41 5.26 -27.04
CA GLU A 149 -15.95 6.03 -25.92
C GLU A 149 -15.10 7.26 -25.56
N LEU A 150 -13.77 7.13 -25.59
CA LEU A 150 -12.85 8.21 -25.18
C LEU A 150 -12.52 9.20 -26.31
N TYR A 151 -12.43 8.75 -27.56
CA TYR A 151 -12.05 9.60 -28.70
C TYR A 151 -13.21 9.99 -29.62
N GLY A 152 -14.28 9.21 -29.72
CA GLY A 152 -15.42 9.50 -30.61
C GLY A 152 -16.15 10.80 -30.28
N LYS A 153 -16.17 11.19 -28.99
CA LYS A 153 -16.86 12.42 -28.53
C LYS A 153 -16.12 13.71 -28.91
N GLN A 154 -14.79 13.67 -29.08
CA GLN A 154 -13.97 14.86 -29.29
C GLN A 154 -13.71 15.19 -30.77
N VAL A 155 -13.76 14.18 -31.65
CA VAL A 155 -13.57 14.39 -33.09
C VAL A 155 -14.76 15.11 -33.71
N SER A 156 -15.99 14.76 -33.32
CA SER A 156 -17.21 15.41 -33.81
C SER A 156 -17.30 16.89 -33.42
N ALA A 157 -16.75 17.27 -32.26
CA ALA A 157 -16.74 18.66 -31.79
C ALA A 157 -15.71 19.54 -32.54
N ARG A 158 -14.60 18.95 -33.02
CA ARG A 158 -13.54 19.68 -33.73
C ARG A 158 -13.81 19.83 -35.23
N THR A 159 -14.50 18.87 -35.85
CA THR A 159 -14.88 18.98 -37.27
C THR A 159 -15.99 20.01 -37.49
N ALA A 160 -16.84 20.28 -36.49
CA ALA A 160 -17.90 21.28 -36.55
C ALA A 160 -17.41 22.74 -36.48
N SER A 161 -16.15 23.00 -36.11
CA SER A 161 -15.62 24.35 -35.87
C SER A 161 -14.48 24.76 -36.79
N THR A 162 -14.32 24.14 -37.96
CA THR A 162 -13.31 24.60 -38.94
C THR A 162 -13.84 25.85 -39.64
N PRO A 163 -13.27 27.05 -39.41
CA PRO A 163 -13.63 28.23 -40.18
C PRO A 163 -12.93 28.12 -41.52
N THR A 164 -13.69 28.02 -42.61
CA THR A 164 -13.16 28.13 -43.98
C THR A 164 -12.45 29.49 -44.13
N PRO A 165 -11.13 29.54 -44.40
CA PRO A 165 -10.44 30.81 -44.58
C PRO A 165 -10.76 31.34 -45.99
N GLY A 166 -11.58 32.38 -46.06
CA GLY A 166 -11.77 33.19 -47.28
C GLY A 166 -13.04 32.92 -48.06
N ALA A 167 -14.15 33.52 -47.62
CA ALA A 167 -15.25 33.91 -48.50
C ALA A 167 -15.54 35.39 -48.23
N LYS A 168 -15.10 36.23 -49.16
CA LYS A 168 -15.44 37.65 -49.22
C LYS A 168 -16.86 37.74 -49.76
N ASP A 169 -17.80 38.26 -48.98
CA ASP A 169 -19.12 38.67 -49.48
C ASP A 169 -19.27 40.18 -49.30
N GLU A 170 -18.84 40.85 -50.36
CA GLU A 170 -19.30 42.13 -50.85
C GLU A 170 -20.82 42.32 -50.62
N LYS A 171 -21.21 43.29 -49.79
CA LYS A 171 -22.61 43.69 -49.63
C LYS A 171 -22.86 44.94 -50.46
N ALA A 172 -23.60 44.77 -51.55
CA ALA A 172 -24.07 45.84 -52.43
C ALA A 172 -24.97 46.85 -51.69
N PRO A 173 -25.07 48.12 -52.16
CA PRO A 173 -25.78 49.18 -51.45
C PRO A 173 -27.30 48.99 -51.59
N THR A 174 -28.02 49.05 -50.47
CA THR A 174 -29.48 48.99 -50.44
C THR A 174 -30.09 50.36 -50.77
N GLU A 175 -30.91 50.36 -51.81
CA GLU A 175 -31.60 51.47 -52.47
C GLU A 175 -32.81 51.97 -51.66
N ASP A 176 -32.62 52.41 -50.41
CA ASP A 176 -33.72 52.94 -49.55
C ASP A 176 -33.36 54.28 -48.88
N GLU A 177 -32.28 54.93 -49.32
CA GLU A 177 -31.85 56.26 -48.82
C GLU A 177 -31.81 57.29 -49.96
N ARG A 178 -32.86 57.33 -50.79
CA ARG A 178 -32.94 58.24 -51.95
C ARG A 178 -34.25 58.98 -52.16
N VAL A 179 -35.27 58.84 -51.29
CA VAL A 179 -36.53 59.61 -51.46
C VAL A 179 -37.20 59.95 -50.13
N GLY A 180 -37.09 61.22 -49.72
CA GLY A 180 -37.78 61.83 -48.57
C GLY A 180 -36.75 62.52 -47.67
N SER A 181 -36.58 63.83 -47.61
CA SER A 181 -37.59 64.87 -47.57
C SER A 181 -36.94 66.20 -47.98
N VAL A 182 -37.28 66.66 -49.17
CA VAL A 182 -37.15 68.05 -49.62
C VAL A 182 -38.51 68.71 -49.38
N ARG A 183 -38.52 69.90 -48.74
CA ARG A 183 -39.63 70.83 -48.44
C ARG A 183 -40.34 70.64 -47.09
N ALA A 184 -40.07 71.53 -46.14
CA ALA A 184 -40.86 72.74 -45.88
C ALA A 184 -40.07 73.67 -44.94
#